data_AF-A0A7S0EG31-F1
#
_entry.id   AF-A0A7S0EG31-F1
#
_cell.length_a   1.000
_cell.length_b   1.000
_cell.length_c   1.000
_cell.angle_alpha   90.00
_cell.angle_beta   90.00
_cell.angle_gamma   90.00
#
_symmetry.space_group_name_H-M   'P 1'
#
loop_
_entity.id
_entity.type
_entity.pdbx_description
1 polymer ?
#
loop_
_entity_poly.entity_id
_entity_poly.type
_entity_poly.pdbx_seq_one_letter_code
_entity_poly.pdbx_strand_id
1 'polypeptide(L)'
;AMATRRRVHQALRPVLLLLLAPRLAAVSHTRLSRRAAVASSVLCSSLVVLPRAAEASDFQTAESATASQFAAAEAARASRQRDSFELRRAFELKVSAVQDATTAREFVVASDALALEVIRLQAIPEGVMLQAAVGRLRAAYGLMPKVEYACEGRTACFNKGGEVEAAYSALLR
;
A
#
# COMPACT_ATOMS: atom_id res chain seq x y z
N ALA A 1 32.43 -4.86 69.42
CA ALA A 1 31.63 -6.09 69.27
C ALA A 1 32.00 -6.71 67.92
N MET A 2 32.69 -7.86 67.83
CA MET A 2 32.19 -9.24 68.03
C MET A 2 30.84 -9.44 67.30
N ALA A 3 30.62 -10.39 66.39
CA ALA A 3 31.30 -11.65 66.09
C ALA A 3 30.91 -12.09 64.64
N THR A 4 31.85 -12.45 63.78
CA THR A 4 32.28 -13.83 63.39
C THR A 4 31.41 -14.58 62.36
N ARG A 5 32.08 -14.90 61.23
CA ARG A 5 32.28 -16.23 60.61
C ARG A 5 31.03 -16.96 60.05
N ARG A 6 31.05 -17.70 58.94
CA ARG A 6 32.10 -18.40 58.17
C ARG A 6 31.44 -18.80 56.83
N ARG A 7 32.10 -18.63 55.67
CA ARG A 7 32.83 -19.69 54.92
C ARG A 7 31.86 -20.78 54.38
N VAL A 8 31.93 -21.27 53.13
CA VAL A 8 33.11 -21.48 52.32
C VAL A 8 32.77 -22.09 50.94
N HIS A 9 33.65 -21.80 49.96
CA HIS A 9 33.98 -22.59 48.75
C HIS A 9 32.88 -22.79 47.69
N GLN A 10 33.15 -22.93 46.40
CA GLN A 10 34.33 -23.16 45.55
C GLN A 10 33.77 -22.88 44.14
N ALA A 11 34.37 -22.18 43.18
CA ALA A 11 35.71 -22.20 42.61
C ALA A 11 35.56 -22.43 41.08
N LEU A 12 36.55 -21.92 40.35
CA LEU A 12 36.91 -22.21 38.96
C LEU A 12 36.07 -21.61 37.80
N ARG A 13 36.48 -20.40 37.40
CA ARG A 13 37.25 -20.06 36.17
C ARG A 13 36.79 -20.55 34.76
N PRO A 14 37.19 -19.81 33.71
CA PRO A 14 36.37 -19.48 32.53
C PRO A 14 36.83 -20.20 31.26
N VAL A 15 35.98 -20.25 30.22
CA VAL A 15 36.45 -20.38 28.84
C VAL A 15 35.55 -19.55 27.92
N LEU A 16 36.08 -18.41 27.52
CA LEU A 16 35.75 -17.71 26.29
C LEU A 16 36.44 -18.49 25.15
N LEU A 17 35.69 -19.03 24.19
CA LEU A 17 36.24 -19.45 22.90
C LEU A 17 35.40 -18.88 21.77
N LEU A 18 36.15 -18.14 20.96
CA LEU A 18 35.79 -17.30 19.84
C LEU A 18 35.39 -18.10 18.58
N LEU A 19 34.69 -17.37 17.69
CA LEU A 19 34.78 -17.43 16.22
C LEU A 19 34.18 -18.66 15.51
N LEU A 20 33.16 -18.44 14.69
CA LEU A 20 33.26 -18.49 13.21
C LEU A 20 31.86 -18.37 12.58
N ALA A 21 31.50 -17.18 12.13
CA ALA A 21 30.77 -17.00 10.87
C ALA A 21 31.81 -16.50 9.86
N PRO A 22 31.84 -17.04 8.63
CA PRO A 22 31.32 -16.22 7.54
C PRO A 22 30.69 -16.99 6.35
N ARG A 23 29.68 -16.34 5.78
CA ARG A 23 29.43 -16.09 4.34
C ARG A 23 29.13 -17.26 3.39
N LEU A 24 27.87 -17.27 2.95
CA LEU A 24 27.43 -17.22 1.54
C LEU A 24 28.41 -17.77 0.49
N ALA A 25 28.06 -18.91 -0.08
CA ALA A 25 28.45 -19.31 -1.43
C ALA A 25 27.19 -19.60 -2.27
N ALA A 26 27.31 -19.27 -3.54
CA ALA A 26 26.26 -18.84 -4.42
C ALA A 26 25.45 -19.96 -5.11
N VAL A 27 24.22 -19.58 -5.46
CA VAL A 27 23.46 -19.88 -6.69
C VAL A 27 23.95 -21.04 -7.56
N SER A 28 23.07 -22.02 -7.74
CA SER A 28 22.86 -22.62 -9.07
C SER A 28 21.39 -23.03 -9.21
N HIS A 29 20.74 -22.42 -10.21
CA HIS A 29 19.40 -22.79 -10.67
C HIS A 29 19.45 -24.13 -11.39
N THR A 30 18.60 -25.08 -10.99
CA THR A 30 17.88 -25.92 -11.96
C THR A 30 16.60 -26.47 -11.35
N ARG A 31 15.60 -26.51 -12.20
CA ARG A 31 14.20 -26.91 -12.01
C ARG A 31 14.11 -28.32 -11.41
N LEU A 32 13.17 -28.56 -10.48
CA LEU A 32 12.08 -29.54 -10.61
C LEU A 32 11.46 -29.94 -9.25
N SER A 33 10.14 -30.08 -9.33
CA SER A 33 9.27 -30.90 -8.48
C SER A 33 8.83 -30.35 -7.12
N ARG A 34 7.61 -29.80 -7.14
CA ARG A 34 6.61 -30.04 -6.10
C ARG A 34 6.45 -31.57 -5.94
N ARG A 35 6.39 -32.06 -4.69
CA ARG A 35 6.15 -33.45 -4.22
C ARG A 35 7.40 -34.22 -3.78
N ALA A 36 7.70 -34.17 -2.48
CA ALA A 36 8.11 -35.33 -1.66
C ALA A 36 8.48 -34.85 -0.24
N ALA A 37 7.51 -34.32 0.50
CA ALA A 37 7.63 -34.13 1.95
C ALA A 37 6.80 -35.20 2.63
N VAL A 38 7.27 -36.46 2.61
CA VAL A 38 6.71 -37.56 3.42
C VAL A 38 7.83 -38.56 3.70
N ALA A 39 8.30 -38.59 4.95
CA ALA A 39 8.79 -39.77 5.70
C ALA A 39 9.54 -39.23 6.94
N SER A 40 8.96 -39.25 8.14
CA SER A 40 8.90 -40.40 9.06
C SER A 40 9.80 -40.13 10.28
N SER A 41 9.27 -39.43 11.28
CA SER A 41 9.81 -39.50 12.65
C SER A 41 8.73 -40.07 13.56
N VAL A 42 8.63 -41.39 13.49
CA VAL A 42 7.84 -42.26 14.35
C VAL A 42 8.65 -42.50 15.64
N LEU A 43 7.98 -42.27 16.77
CA LEU A 43 8.30 -42.72 18.14
C LEU A 43 9.47 -42.07 18.88
N CYS A 44 9.13 -41.21 19.84
CA CYS A 44 9.63 -41.36 21.21
C CYS A 44 8.62 -40.75 22.20
N SER A 45 7.75 -41.63 22.71
CA SER A 45 6.91 -41.39 23.86
C SER A 45 7.78 -41.15 25.10
N SER A 46 7.74 -39.95 25.66
CA SER A 46 8.09 -39.73 27.06
C SER A 46 6.89 -39.07 27.74
N LEU A 47 6.27 -39.86 28.61
CA LEU A 47 5.17 -39.46 29.48
C LEU A 47 5.67 -38.37 30.44
N VAL A 48 5.39 -37.11 30.13
CA VAL A 48 5.46 -36.03 31.12
C VAL A 48 4.08 -35.92 31.75
N VAL A 49 3.95 -36.49 32.95
CA VAL A 49 2.85 -36.20 33.87
C VAL A 49 2.97 -34.72 34.26
N LEU A 50 2.21 -33.85 33.61
CA LEU A 50 2.03 -32.46 34.03
C LEU A 50 0.92 -32.39 35.10
N PRO A 51 1.11 -31.63 36.20
CA PRO A 51 0.06 -31.40 37.17
C PRO A 51 -1.05 -30.58 36.50
N ARG A 52 -2.25 -31.15 36.48
CA ARG A 52 -3.48 -30.52 35.97
C ARG A 52 -4.12 -29.73 37.10
N ALA A 53 -3.93 -28.41 37.09
CA ALA A 53 -4.69 -27.33 37.75
C ALA A 53 -3.66 -26.22 38.05
N ALA A 54 -3.74 -24.98 37.58
CA ALA A 54 -4.91 -24.21 37.20
C ALA A 54 -4.46 -23.02 36.32
N GLU A 55 -4.70 -23.06 35.00
CA GLU A 55 -4.63 -21.87 34.11
C GLU A 55 -5.59 -22.03 32.91
N ALA A 56 -6.75 -22.67 33.12
CA ALA A 56 -7.75 -22.84 32.07
C ALA A 56 -8.66 -21.61 31.88
N SER A 57 -8.66 -20.65 32.81
CA SER A 57 -9.46 -19.42 32.72
C SER A 57 -8.83 -18.34 31.84
N ASP A 58 -7.50 -18.35 31.72
CA ASP A 58 -6.75 -17.27 31.07
C ASP A 58 -6.55 -17.55 29.58
N PHE A 59 -6.57 -18.82 29.18
CA PHE A 59 -6.47 -19.20 27.77
C PHE A 59 -7.75 -18.85 26.98
N GLN A 60 -8.94 -19.06 27.55
CA GLN A 60 -10.21 -18.73 26.90
C GLN A 60 -10.47 -17.22 26.81
N THR A 61 -9.98 -16.44 27.79
CA THR A 61 -10.03 -14.97 27.72
C THR A 61 -8.99 -14.41 26.74
N ALA A 62 -7.80 -15.01 26.63
CA ALA A 62 -6.82 -14.63 25.61
C ALA A 62 -7.25 -14.99 24.17
N GLU A 63 -7.86 -16.16 23.96
CA GLU A 63 -8.35 -16.61 22.65
C GLU A 63 -9.55 -15.79 22.16
N SER A 64 -10.44 -15.38 23.07
CA SER A 64 -11.55 -14.46 22.75
C SER A 64 -11.10 -13.01 22.56
N ALA A 65 -10.13 -12.53 23.34
CA ALA A 65 -9.55 -11.20 23.16
C ALA A 65 -8.83 -11.09 21.80
N THR A 66 -8.04 -12.10 21.42
CA THR A 66 -7.37 -12.13 20.12
C THR A 66 -8.36 -12.23 18.97
N ALA A 67 -9.37 -13.10 19.04
CA ALA A 67 -10.42 -13.20 18.02
C ALA A 67 -11.18 -11.87 17.83
N SER A 68 -11.49 -11.15 18.91
CA SER A 68 -12.14 -9.84 18.84
C SER A 68 -11.25 -8.76 18.20
N GLN A 69 -9.94 -8.79 18.48
CA GLN A 69 -8.96 -7.90 17.86
C GLN A 69 -8.77 -8.20 16.37
N PHE A 70 -8.80 -9.49 15.97
CA PHE A 70 -8.80 -9.87 14.56
C PHE A 70 -10.06 -9.40 13.84
N ALA A 71 -11.24 -9.59 14.43
CA ALA A 71 -12.50 -9.11 13.85
C ALA A 71 -12.52 -7.58 13.69
N ALA A 72 -12.04 -6.84 14.69
CA ALA A 72 -11.90 -5.39 14.62
C ALA A 72 -10.87 -4.95 13.56
N ALA A 73 -9.75 -5.65 13.45
CA ALA A 73 -8.73 -5.38 12.44
C ALA A 73 -9.22 -5.67 11.02
N GLU A 74 -9.95 -6.77 10.81
CA GLU A 74 -10.59 -7.11 9.53
C GLU A 74 -11.68 -6.11 9.14
N ALA A 75 -12.53 -5.70 10.09
CA ALA A 75 -13.53 -4.66 9.85
C ALA A 75 -12.86 -3.32 9.46
N ALA A 76 -11.77 -2.94 10.13
CA ALA A 76 -11.00 -1.74 9.78
C ALA A 76 -10.25 -1.86 8.44
N ARG A 77 -9.84 -3.07 8.02
CA ARG A 77 -9.31 -3.30 6.67
C ARG A 77 -10.42 -3.11 5.62
N ALA A 78 -11.58 -3.72 5.84
CA ALA A 78 -12.72 -3.62 4.93
C ALA A 78 -13.21 -2.17 4.78
N SER A 79 -13.25 -1.38 5.86
CA SER A 79 -13.63 0.04 5.79
C SER A 79 -12.65 0.84 4.94
N ARG A 80 -11.34 0.69 5.18
CA ARG A 80 -10.30 1.38 4.38
C ARG A 80 -10.37 1.04 2.89
N GLN A 81 -10.67 -0.20 2.55
CA GLN A 81 -10.85 -0.62 1.15
C GLN A 81 -12.09 0.01 0.50
N ARG A 82 -13.19 0.17 1.25
CA ARG A 82 -14.38 0.85 0.75
C ARG A 82 -14.11 2.33 0.54
N ASP A 83 -13.47 2.98 1.51
CA ASP A 83 -13.13 4.39 1.43
C ASP A 83 -12.20 4.67 0.23
N SER A 84 -11.17 3.85 0.02
CA SER A 84 -10.28 3.99 -1.13
C SER A 84 -10.99 3.74 -2.46
N PHE A 85 -11.91 2.78 -2.51
CA PHE A 85 -12.74 2.51 -3.69
C PHE A 85 -13.64 3.71 -4.03
N GLU A 86 -14.34 4.29 -3.06
CA GLU A 86 -15.22 5.43 -3.27
C GLU A 86 -14.44 6.67 -3.72
N LEU A 87 -13.28 6.95 -3.12
CA LEU A 87 -12.41 8.05 -3.55
C LEU A 87 -11.90 7.85 -4.98
N ARG A 88 -11.46 6.64 -5.33
CA ARG A 88 -11.06 6.30 -6.69
C ARG A 88 -12.22 6.47 -7.68
N ARG A 89 -13.41 6.00 -7.32
CA ARG A 89 -14.61 6.10 -8.16
C ARG A 89 -15.00 7.55 -8.40
N ALA A 90 -15.01 8.37 -7.35
CA ALA A 90 -15.30 9.80 -7.44
C ALA A 90 -14.31 10.52 -8.36
N PHE A 91 -13.02 10.23 -8.23
CA PHE A 91 -11.98 10.77 -9.10
C PHE A 91 -12.19 10.36 -10.57
N GLU A 92 -12.39 9.08 -10.84
CA GLU A 92 -12.59 8.56 -12.21
C GLU A 92 -13.85 9.15 -12.87
N LEU A 93 -14.92 9.39 -12.10
CA LEU A 93 -16.13 10.07 -12.60
C LEU A 93 -15.86 11.52 -13.05
N LYS A 94 -14.99 12.24 -12.35
CA LYS A 94 -14.58 13.60 -12.78
C LYS A 94 -13.72 13.54 -14.03
N VAL A 95 -12.82 12.55 -14.11
CA VAL A 95 -11.99 12.34 -15.30
C VAL A 95 -12.83 11.91 -16.52
N SER A 96 -13.89 11.13 -16.34
CA SER A 96 -14.83 10.80 -17.44
C SER A 96 -15.64 12.01 -17.87
N ALA A 97 -16.10 12.84 -16.94
CA ALA A 97 -16.83 14.07 -17.29
C ALA A 97 -16.02 15.01 -18.21
N VAL A 98 -14.70 15.10 -18.03
CA VAL A 98 -13.84 15.86 -18.95
C VAL A 98 -13.70 15.19 -20.32
N GLN A 99 -13.68 13.86 -20.37
CA GLN A 99 -13.61 13.10 -21.63
C GLN A 99 -14.89 13.21 -22.45
N ASP A 100 -16.03 13.20 -21.77
CA ASP A 100 -17.35 13.22 -22.39
C ASP A 100 -17.77 14.65 -22.79
N ALA A 101 -17.00 15.67 -22.40
CA ALA A 101 -17.26 17.05 -22.77
C ALA A 101 -17.11 17.24 -24.29
N THR A 102 -18.16 17.77 -24.92
CA THR A 102 -18.20 17.98 -26.38
C THR A 102 -18.03 19.44 -26.75
N THR A 103 -18.32 20.35 -25.82
CA THR A 103 -18.18 21.80 -26.02
C THR A 103 -17.06 22.37 -25.18
N ALA A 104 -16.48 23.50 -25.62
CA ALA A 104 -15.47 24.22 -24.87
C ALA A 104 -15.93 24.57 -23.45
N ARG A 105 -17.19 24.98 -23.30
CA ARG A 105 -17.79 25.32 -22.00
C ARG A 105 -17.91 24.11 -21.08
N GLU A 106 -18.40 22.99 -21.60
CA GLU A 106 -18.47 21.73 -20.83
C GLU A 106 -17.09 21.29 -20.39
N PHE A 107 -16.10 21.40 -21.28
CA PHE A 107 -14.73 21.01 -21.00
C PHE A 107 -14.13 21.85 -19.87
N VAL A 108 -14.30 23.17 -19.91
CA VAL A 108 -13.83 24.08 -18.86
C VAL A 108 -14.49 23.75 -17.53
N VAL A 109 -15.82 23.64 -17.49
CA VAL A 109 -16.57 23.34 -16.26
C VAL A 109 -16.18 21.97 -15.67
N ALA A 110 -16.04 20.95 -16.52
CA ALA A 110 -15.61 19.63 -16.07
C ALA A 110 -14.16 19.63 -15.57
N SER A 111 -13.28 20.38 -16.24
CA SER A 111 -11.88 20.52 -15.87
C SER A 111 -11.72 21.23 -14.52
N ASP A 112 -12.47 22.31 -14.29
CA ASP A 112 -12.50 23.00 -13.00
C ASP A 112 -13.02 22.08 -11.89
N ALA A 113 -14.07 21.31 -12.16
CA ALA A 113 -14.59 20.34 -11.21
C ALA A 113 -13.59 19.23 -10.86
N LEU A 114 -12.79 18.79 -11.84
CA LEU A 114 -11.69 17.84 -11.62
C LEU A 114 -10.54 18.48 -10.83
N ALA A 115 -10.16 19.72 -11.14
CA ALA A 115 -9.12 20.44 -10.42
C ALA A 115 -9.48 20.62 -8.94
N LEU A 116 -10.73 21.02 -8.65
CA LEU A 116 -11.23 21.12 -7.28
C LEU A 116 -11.21 19.78 -6.56
N GLU A 117 -11.52 18.69 -7.25
CA GLU A 117 -11.46 17.34 -6.67
C GLU A 117 -10.02 16.92 -6.35
N VAL A 118 -9.06 17.21 -7.23
CA VAL A 118 -7.62 16.97 -6.97
C VAL A 118 -7.16 17.75 -5.74
N ILE A 119 -7.54 19.03 -5.62
CA ILE A 119 -7.22 19.86 -4.45
C ILE A 119 -7.85 19.29 -3.18
N ARG A 120 -9.12 18.86 -3.25
CA ARG A 120 -9.85 18.25 -2.12
C ARG A 120 -9.16 16.97 -1.63
N LEU A 121 -8.70 16.14 -2.56
CA LEU A 121 -8.09 14.85 -2.25
C LEU A 121 -6.66 14.97 -1.69
N GLN A 122 -5.94 16.06 -1.99
CA GLN A 122 -4.53 16.32 -1.63
C GLN A 122 -3.51 15.31 -2.19
N ALA A 123 -3.93 14.10 -2.52
CA ALA A 123 -3.15 13.04 -3.13
C ALA A 123 -4.02 12.23 -4.11
N ILE A 124 -3.38 11.59 -5.08
CA ILE A 124 -4.06 10.72 -6.03
C ILE A 124 -4.55 9.44 -5.30
N PRO A 125 -5.84 9.07 -5.42
CA PRO A 125 -6.37 7.87 -4.78
C PRO A 125 -5.64 6.59 -5.19
N GLU A 126 -5.52 5.63 -4.26
CA GLU A 126 -4.88 4.35 -4.54
C GLU A 126 -5.56 3.59 -5.70
N GLY A 127 -4.74 2.97 -6.55
CA GLY A 127 -5.21 2.20 -7.70
C GLY A 127 -5.64 3.03 -8.92
N VAL A 128 -5.58 4.37 -8.85
CA VAL A 128 -5.73 5.22 -10.02
C VAL A 128 -4.48 5.15 -10.89
N MET A 129 -4.67 4.88 -12.18
CA MET A 129 -3.59 4.90 -13.18
C MET A 129 -3.43 6.31 -13.72
N LEU A 130 -2.65 7.14 -13.00
CA LEU A 130 -2.50 8.57 -13.32
C LEU A 130 -2.10 8.84 -14.77
N GLN A 131 -1.15 8.07 -15.31
CA GLN A 131 -0.71 8.22 -16.71
C GLN A 131 -1.82 7.93 -17.72
N ALA A 132 -2.67 6.93 -17.43
CA ALA A 132 -3.83 6.64 -18.26
C ALA A 132 -4.87 7.77 -18.16
N ALA A 133 -5.13 8.29 -16.97
CA ALA A 133 -6.02 9.44 -16.77
C ALA A 133 -5.53 10.67 -17.55
N VAL A 134 -4.26 11.03 -17.41
CA VAL A 134 -3.63 12.15 -18.15
C VAL A 134 -3.70 11.92 -19.67
N GLY A 135 -3.47 10.69 -20.13
CA GLY A 135 -3.62 10.32 -21.54
C GLY A 135 -5.04 10.58 -22.08
N ARG A 136 -6.07 10.24 -21.30
CA ARG A 136 -7.47 10.50 -21.67
C ARG A 136 -7.81 12.00 -21.65
N LEU A 137 -7.31 12.76 -20.67
CA LEU A 137 -7.49 14.22 -20.63
C LEU A 137 -6.83 14.91 -21.84
N ARG A 138 -5.62 14.47 -22.22
CA ARG A 138 -4.93 14.91 -23.45
C ARG A 138 -5.75 14.63 -24.70
N ALA A 139 -6.32 13.43 -24.79
CA ALA A 139 -7.17 13.05 -25.92
C ALA A 139 -8.41 13.95 -26.00
N ALA A 140 -9.09 14.19 -24.87
CA ALA A 140 -10.26 15.07 -24.78
C ALA A 140 -9.95 16.50 -25.23
N TYR A 141 -8.86 17.09 -24.73
CA TYR A 141 -8.37 18.39 -25.19
C TYR A 141 -8.06 18.41 -26.70
N GLY A 142 -7.48 17.32 -27.22
CA GLY A 142 -7.22 17.12 -28.64
C GLY A 142 -8.47 17.22 -29.53
N LEU A 143 -9.63 16.84 -29.01
CA LEU A 143 -10.92 16.89 -29.71
C LEU A 143 -11.60 18.26 -29.68
N MET A 144 -11.16 19.18 -28.81
CA MET A 144 -11.78 20.51 -28.70
C MET A 144 -11.66 21.32 -30.01
N PRO A 145 -12.63 22.19 -30.33
CA PRO A 145 -12.59 23.00 -31.54
C PRO A 145 -11.35 23.90 -31.58
N LYS A 146 -10.83 24.14 -32.78
CA LYS A 146 -9.71 25.06 -33.00
C LYS A 146 -10.23 26.46 -33.26
N VAL A 147 -9.62 27.45 -32.62
CA VAL A 147 -9.87 28.87 -32.84
C VAL A 147 -8.66 29.47 -33.55
N GLU A 148 -8.92 30.15 -34.66
CA GLU A 148 -7.92 30.85 -35.45
C GLU A 148 -7.54 32.19 -34.80
N TYR A 149 -6.26 32.51 -34.80
CA TYR A 149 -5.77 33.82 -34.37
C TYR A 149 -4.64 34.31 -35.27
N ALA A 150 -4.51 35.63 -35.38
CA ALA A 150 -3.44 36.27 -36.13
C ALA A 150 -2.10 36.04 -35.44
N CYS A 151 -1.12 35.53 -36.17
CA CYS A 151 0.26 35.45 -35.70
C CYS A 151 1.21 36.16 -36.66
N GLU A 152 2.35 36.60 -36.11
CA GLU A 152 3.35 37.37 -36.84
C GLU A 152 3.98 36.51 -37.94
N GLY A 153 3.59 36.77 -39.19
CA GLY A 153 4.12 36.06 -40.36
C GLY A 153 3.11 35.22 -41.12
N ARG A 154 2.09 35.88 -41.68
CA ARG A 154 1.26 35.48 -42.85
C ARG A 154 0.42 34.19 -42.77
N THR A 155 0.76 33.19 -41.96
CA THR A 155 -0.09 32.01 -41.73
C THR A 155 -0.90 32.19 -40.46
N ALA A 156 -2.16 31.80 -40.48
CA ALA A 156 -3.00 31.82 -39.28
C ALA A 156 -2.58 30.73 -38.30
N CYS A 157 -2.57 31.05 -37.01
CA CYS A 157 -2.28 30.11 -35.95
C CYS A 157 -3.59 29.60 -35.34
N PHE A 158 -3.52 28.41 -34.73
CA PHE A 158 -4.67 27.78 -34.12
C PHE A 158 -4.38 27.42 -32.67
N ASN A 159 -5.33 27.68 -31.78
CA ASN A 159 -5.35 27.18 -30.41
C ASN A 159 -6.74 26.57 -30.12
N LYS A 160 -7.00 26.13 -28.90
CA LYS A 160 -8.33 25.62 -28.49
C LYS A 160 -9.26 26.68 -27.88
N GLY A 161 -8.87 27.96 -27.97
CA GLY A 161 -9.48 29.07 -27.25
C GLY A 161 -8.87 29.26 -25.85
N GLY A 162 -8.72 30.52 -25.43
CA GLY A 162 -7.96 30.87 -24.22
C GLY A 162 -8.45 30.19 -22.94
N GLU A 163 -9.77 30.02 -22.78
CA GLU A 163 -10.36 29.37 -21.59
C GLU A 163 -10.04 27.87 -21.55
N VAL A 164 -10.12 27.18 -22.69
CA VAL A 164 -9.83 25.75 -22.78
C VAL A 164 -8.34 25.49 -22.54
N GLU A 165 -7.46 26.32 -23.11
CA GLU A 165 -6.02 26.26 -22.86
C GLU A 165 -5.69 26.47 -21.38
N ALA A 166 -6.31 27.47 -20.75
CA ALA A 166 -6.12 27.76 -19.34
C ALA A 166 -6.56 26.58 -18.47
N ALA A 167 -7.78 26.07 -18.67
CA ALA A 167 -8.33 24.93 -17.93
C ALA A 167 -7.47 23.67 -18.08
N TYR A 168 -7.06 23.36 -19.31
CA TYR A 168 -6.18 22.21 -19.57
C TYR A 168 -4.80 22.37 -18.93
N SER A 169 -4.20 23.57 -19.02
CA SER A 169 -2.90 23.83 -18.39
C SER A 169 -2.96 23.75 -16.86
N ALA A 170 -4.08 24.15 -16.25
CA ALA A 170 -4.28 24.07 -14.81
C ALA A 170 -4.36 22.63 -14.30
N LEU A 171 -4.93 21.71 -15.10
CA LEU A 171 -5.01 20.28 -14.75
C LEU A 171 -3.67 19.54 -14.79
N LEU A 172 -2.71 20.04 -15.56
CA LEU A 172 -1.43 19.35 -15.82
C LEU A 172 -0.23 19.94 -15.08
N ARG A 173 -0.45 20.95 -14.24
CA ARG A 173 0.57 21.49 -13.33
C ARG A 173 0.62 20.67 -12.06
#